data_AF-A0A9J8B501-F1
#
_entry.id   AF-A0A9J8B501-F1
#
_cell.length_a   1.000
_cell.length_b   1.000
_cell.length_c   1.000
_cell.angle_alpha   90.00
_cell.angle_beta   90.00
_cell.angle_gamma   90.00
#
_symmetry.space_group_name_H-M   'P 1'
#
loop_
_entity.id
_entity.type
_entity.pdbx_description
1 polymer ?
#
loop_
_entity_poly.entity_id
_entity_poly.type
_entity_poly.pdbx_seq_one_letter_code
_entity_poly.pdbx_strand_id
1 'polypeptide(L)'
;MAALSKSIPHSCYELGHTWNPSCTFSTLQVTAGALEVSFKIYAPLYLIAAILRRRKKDYYKKRLLPEILQSTSFLTANGGLYIAFFCILRKLLGRVYSWSAGFGAALPASYIAILIERKSRWTGTLFRTNKNLVSIINSCQTVKGDYVSGCCRFIVGKEEIPTHPCLAEHAHGPGSERDAQPPDERPEHTPASRGSCIRAFTRKLLDSICKHGPRHRCCKHHQDNCISYCVKGFIRMFSVGYLIQCCLKVPSAFRQAFTKPSRLLWLLYNKENFQLGAFLGSFVSIYKGTSCLLRWMRNLDDELHALIAGFLAGISMFFYKSTSISMYLFSKLVETMYFKGIEAGRFPYFPHADTVIYAVSTAICFQAAVMEVQNLRPSYWKFLLRLTKGRFALMNRKVLDVFGTEASKHFGDFTPKLDPRYVLCPIDMDVQLG
;
A
#
# COMPACT_ATOMS: atom_id res chain seq x y z
N MET A 1 27.74 -20.24 7.62
CA MET A 1 27.80 -19.89 9.06
C MET A 1 29.04 -19.08 9.46
N ALA A 2 30.16 -19.14 8.72
CA ALA A 2 31.38 -18.36 9.02
C ALA A 2 31.27 -16.82 8.85
N ALA A 3 30.26 -16.31 8.13
CA ALA A 3 30.09 -14.86 7.92
C ALA A 3 29.49 -14.13 9.15
N LEU A 4 28.78 -14.83 10.04
CA LEU A 4 28.14 -14.24 11.22
C LEU A 4 29.10 -14.11 12.41
N SER A 5 30.16 -14.93 12.46
CA SER A 5 31.18 -14.90 13.51
C SER A 5 32.28 -13.87 13.24
N LYS A 6 32.44 -13.42 11.99
CA LYS A 6 33.34 -12.31 11.67
C LYS A 6 32.96 -11.08 12.49
N SER A 7 33.97 -10.43 13.05
CA SER A 7 33.80 -9.26 13.90
C SER A 7 34.82 -8.19 13.55
N ILE A 8 34.47 -6.95 13.89
CA ILE A 8 35.27 -5.77 13.62
C ILE A 8 35.60 -5.09 14.95
N PRO A 9 36.88 -4.75 15.22
CA PRO A 9 37.29 -4.16 16.49
C PRO A 9 36.94 -2.66 16.63
N HIS A 10 36.45 -2.01 15.57
CA HIS A 10 36.14 -0.59 15.55
C HIS A 10 35.08 -0.15 16.56
N SER A 11 35.19 1.09 17.05
CA SER A 11 34.24 1.71 17.97
C SER A 11 32.93 2.11 17.27
N CYS A 12 31.88 2.41 18.04
CA CYS A 12 30.62 2.93 17.47
C CYS A 12 30.80 4.32 16.83
N TYR A 13 31.80 5.09 17.29
CA TYR A 13 32.19 6.37 16.69
C TYR A 13 32.84 6.18 15.32
N GLU A 14 33.80 5.26 15.22
CA GLU A 14 34.53 4.97 13.97
C GLU A 14 33.62 4.41 12.88
N LEU A 15 32.55 3.71 13.28
CA LEU A 15 31.65 3.04 12.34
C LEU A 15 30.35 3.79 12.07
N GLY A 16 29.58 4.10 13.12
CA GLY A 16 28.18 4.48 13.01
C GLY A 16 27.89 5.96 13.15
N HIS A 17 28.55 6.62 14.12
CA HIS A 17 28.31 8.04 14.42
C HIS A 17 29.55 8.91 14.26
N THR A 18 30.21 8.77 13.11
CA THR A 18 31.50 9.37 12.73
C THR A 18 31.59 10.89 12.82
N TRP A 19 30.46 11.59 12.90
CA TRP A 19 30.41 13.05 13.01
C TRP A 19 30.58 13.58 14.44
N ASN A 20 30.40 12.75 15.48
CA ASN A 20 30.59 13.19 16.86
C ASN A 20 30.98 12.00 17.79
N PRO A 21 32.03 12.14 18.62
CA PRO A 21 32.50 11.04 19.47
C PRO A 21 31.52 10.66 20.59
N SER A 22 30.61 11.55 20.99
CA SER A 22 29.62 11.26 22.03
C SER A 22 28.41 10.49 21.48
N CYS A 23 28.18 9.29 22.02
CA CYS A 23 27.02 8.46 21.67
C CYS A 23 25.69 9.14 22.01
N THR A 24 25.61 9.80 23.17
CA THR A 24 24.38 10.47 23.65
C THR A 24 24.05 11.66 22.77
N PHE A 25 25.05 12.48 22.47
CA PHE A 25 24.88 13.63 21.59
C PHE A 25 24.50 13.23 20.17
N SER A 26 25.15 12.20 19.62
CA SER A 26 24.80 11.65 18.30
C SER A 26 23.37 11.11 18.23
N THR A 27 22.94 10.43 19.29
CA THR A 27 21.55 9.94 19.43
C THR A 27 20.56 11.11 19.48
N LEU A 28 20.83 12.12 20.31
CA LEU A 28 19.97 13.31 20.43
C LEU A 28 19.87 14.07 19.10
N GLN A 29 20.99 14.21 18.39
CA GLN A 29 21.02 14.89 17.10
C GLN A 29 20.16 14.20 16.04
N VAL A 30 20.22 12.87 15.96
CA VAL A 30 19.39 12.10 15.02
C VAL A 30 17.93 12.08 15.48
N THR A 31 17.67 11.98 16.79
CA THR A 31 16.33 12.07 17.35
C THR A 31 15.66 13.41 17.04
N ALA A 32 16.37 14.53 17.22
CA ALA A 32 15.87 15.86 16.90
C ALA A 32 15.59 16.03 15.40
N GLY A 33 16.49 15.53 14.54
CA GLY A 33 16.28 15.52 13.09
C GLY A 33 15.07 14.69 12.68
N ALA A 34 14.91 13.51 13.29
CA ALA A 34 13.78 12.62 13.05
C ALA A 34 12.47 13.24 13.54
N LEU A 35 12.46 13.92 14.69
CA LEU A 35 11.29 14.62 15.23
C LEU A 35 10.76 15.68 14.28
N GLU A 36 11.65 16.55 13.80
CA GLU A 36 11.28 17.63 12.88
C GLU A 36 10.69 17.09 11.57
N VAL A 37 11.33 16.06 10.99
CA VAL A 37 10.89 15.46 9.72
C VAL A 37 9.60 14.68 9.91
N SER A 38 9.47 13.92 10.99
CA SER A 38 8.26 13.15 11.31
C SER A 38 7.07 14.07 11.49
N PHE A 39 7.23 15.18 12.22
CA PHE A 39 6.16 16.17 12.40
C PHE A 39 5.75 16.80 11.06
N LYS A 40 6.72 17.19 10.21
CA LYS A 40 6.47 17.73 8.86
C LYS A 40 5.73 16.76 7.94
N ILE A 41 5.88 15.45 8.15
CA ILE A 41 5.18 14.42 7.37
C ILE A 41 3.77 14.20 7.92
N TYR A 42 3.63 13.98 9.23
CA TYR A 42 2.37 13.57 9.84
C TYR A 42 1.37 14.71 10.02
N ALA A 43 1.81 15.92 10.39
CA ALA A 43 0.91 17.05 10.59
C ALA A 43 0.02 17.36 9.37
N PRO A 44 0.55 17.56 8.14
CA PRO A 44 -0.30 17.79 6.97
C PRO A 44 -1.11 16.56 6.60
N LEU A 45 -0.57 15.35 6.76
CA LEU A 45 -1.26 14.11 6.40
C LEU A 45 -2.52 13.91 7.25
N TYR A 46 -2.41 14.07 8.56
CA TYR A 46 -3.54 13.97 9.47
C TYR A 46 -4.54 15.11 9.27
N LEU A 47 -4.06 16.33 8.99
CA LEU A 47 -4.91 17.48 8.71
C LEU A 47 -5.75 17.28 7.44
N ILE A 48 -5.12 16.89 6.32
CA ILE A 48 -5.80 16.59 5.06
C ILE A 48 -6.80 15.44 5.26
N ALA A 49 -6.40 14.38 5.97
CA ALA A 49 -7.30 13.27 6.27
C ALA A 49 -8.50 13.70 7.12
N ALA A 50 -8.34 14.63 8.05
CA ALA A 50 -9.42 15.17 8.87
C ALA A 50 -10.41 16.00 8.02
N ILE A 51 -9.89 16.82 7.10
CA ILE A 51 -10.67 17.66 6.17
C ILE A 51 -11.48 16.78 5.21
N LEU A 52 -10.82 15.84 4.54
CA LEU A 52 -11.46 14.93 3.59
C LEU A 52 -12.58 14.08 4.24
N ARG A 53 -12.42 13.77 5.53
CA ARG A 53 -13.42 13.02 6.30
C ARG A 53 -14.50 13.89 6.94
N ARG A 54 -14.48 15.21 6.71
CA ARG A 54 -15.41 16.19 7.28
C ARG A 54 -15.61 15.98 8.79
N ARG A 55 -14.52 15.80 9.54
CA ARG A 55 -14.58 15.55 10.98
C ARG A 55 -15.16 16.77 11.73
N LYS A 56 -15.85 16.52 12.85
CA LYS A 56 -16.43 17.57 13.71
C LYS A 56 -15.33 18.44 14.35
N LYS A 57 -15.66 19.69 14.71
CA LYS A 57 -14.73 20.64 15.37
C LYS A 57 -14.05 20.07 16.63
N ASP A 58 -14.76 19.22 17.39
CA ASP A 58 -14.21 18.57 18.58
C ASP A 58 -13.03 17.64 18.29
N TYR A 59 -13.00 17.02 17.12
CA TYR A 59 -11.89 16.15 16.71
C TYR A 59 -10.60 16.95 16.55
N TYR A 60 -10.68 18.14 15.94
CA TYR A 60 -9.52 19.03 15.75
C TYR A 60 -8.95 19.50 17.09
N LYS A 61 -9.81 19.79 18.07
CA LYS A 61 -9.37 20.23 19.41
C LYS A 61 -8.84 19.09 20.28
N LYS A 62 -9.51 17.93 20.29
CA LYS A 62 -9.28 16.88 21.29
C LYS A 62 -8.47 15.67 20.81
N ARG A 63 -8.44 15.39 19.50
CA ARG A 63 -7.85 14.15 18.97
C ARG A 63 -6.77 14.35 17.92
N LEU A 64 -6.86 15.39 17.10
CA LEU A 64 -5.90 15.62 16.02
C LEU A 64 -4.47 15.76 16.54
N LEU A 65 -4.25 16.62 17.53
CA LEU A 65 -2.91 16.86 18.08
C LEU A 65 -2.32 15.61 18.77
N PRO A 66 -3.04 14.90 19.66
CA PRO A 66 -2.56 13.63 20.20
C PRO A 66 -2.23 12.58 19.14
N GLU A 67 -3.03 12.45 18.08
CA GLU A 67 -2.76 11.49 16.99
C GLU A 67 -1.49 11.89 16.20
N ILE A 68 -1.30 13.18 15.91
CA ILE A 68 -0.07 13.69 15.25
C ILE A 68 1.15 13.44 16.13
N LEU A 69 1.07 13.78 17.42
CA LEU A 69 2.17 13.59 18.37
C LEU A 69 2.50 12.11 18.54
N GLN A 70 1.51 11.23 18.61
CA GLN A 70 1.74 9.79 18.73
C GLN A 70 2.50 9.23 17.52
N SER A 71 2.02 9.51 16.29
CA SER A 71 2.69 9.05 15.07
C SER A 71 4.08 9.68 14.88
N THR A 72 4.23 10.94 15.31
CA THR A 72 5.53 11.62 15.32
C THR A 72 6.50 10.93 16.30
N SER A 73 6.05 10.62 17.51
CA SER A 73 6.84 9.92 18.53
C SER A 73 7.23 8.52 18.08
N PHE A 74 6.33 7.77 17.44
CA PHE A 74 6.62 6.45 16.86
C PHE A 74 7.81 6.49 15.90
N LEU A 75 7.74 7.36 14.88
CA LEU A 75 8.78 7.42 13.86
C LEU A 75 10.10 7.99 14.40
N THR A 76 10.00 8.99 15.30
CA THR A 76 11.15 9.58 15.99
C THR A 76 11.87 8.55 16.86
N ALA A 77 11.11 7.78 17.64
CA ALA A 77 11.65 6.71 18.48
C ALA A 77 12.35 5.64 17.65
N ASN A 78 11.78 5.24 16.51
CA ASN A 78 12.40 4.22 15.64
C ASN A 78 13.81 4.66 15.17
N GLY A 79 13.95 5.90 14.71
CA GLY A 79 15.24 6.44 14.26
C GLY A 79 16.23 6.71 15.40
N GLY A 80 15.76 7.31 16.50
CA GLY A 80 16.60 7.64 17.66
C GLY A 80 17.07 6.40 18.43
N LEU A 81 16.16 5.47 18.72
CA LEU A 81 16.47 4.24 19.44
C LEU A 81 17.40 3.34 18.62
N TYR A 82 17.32 3.33 17.29
CA TYR A 82 18.25 2.57 16.46
C TYR A 82 19.71 2.93 16.77
N ILE A 83 20.06 4.22 16.80
CA ILE A 83 21.42 4.66 17.11
C ILE A 83 21.78 4.38 18.56
N ALA A 84 20.84 4.57 19.49
CA ALA A 84 21.06 4.24 20.89
C ALA A 84 21.40 2.76 21.07
N PHE A 85 20.60 1.86 20.50
CA PHE A 85 20.83 0.42 20.56
C PHE A 85 22.07 -0.03 19.80
N PHE A 86 22.41 0.61 18.68
CA PHE A 86 23.67 0.35 18.00
C PHE A 86 24.88 0.61 18.93
N CYS A 87 24.89 1.75 19.62
CA CYS A 87 25.94 2.10 20.59
C CYS A 87 25.93 1.17 21.82
N ILE A 88 24.75 0.86 22.37
CA ILE A 88 24.61 -0.05 23.52
C ILE A 88 25.11 -1.44 23.16
N LEU A 89 24.70 -1.98 22.01
CA LEU A 89 25.07 -3.31 21.57
C LEU A 89 26.58 -3.40 21.30
N ARG A 90 27.17 -2.33 20.73
CA ARG A 90 28.64 -2.25 20.58
C ARG A 90 29.37 -2.21 21.92
N LYS A 91 28.84 -1.54 22.94
CA LYS A 91 29.42 -1.53 24.30
C LYS A 91 29.28 -2.89 24.98
N LEU A 92 28.16 -3.56 24.80
CA LEU A 92 27.89 -4.87 25.42
C LEU A 92 28.73 -5.99 24.79
N LEU A 93 28.85 -6.00 23.45
CA LEU A 93 29.53 -7.07 22.73
C LEU A 93 31.04 -6.86 22.58
N GLY A 94 31.55 -5.65 22.86
CA GLY A 94 32.98 -5.34 22.73
C GLY A 94 33.52 -5.29 21.30
N ARG A 95 32.76 -5.76 20.31
CA ARG A 95 33.05 -5.74 18.86
C ARG A 95 31.78 -5.52 18.04
N VAL A 96 31.91 -5.20 16.75
CA VAL A 96 30.78 -5.14 15.81
C VAL A 96 30.73 -6.44 15.00
N TYR A 97 29.57 -7.10 14.98
CA TYR A 97 29.29 -8.26 14.14
C TYR A 97 28.41 -7.87 12.96
N SER A 98 28.39 -8.72 11.92
CA SER A 98 27.58 -8.48 10.72
C SER A 98 26.09 -8.28 11.04
N TRP A 99 25.53 -9.07 11.97
CA TRP A 99 24.13 -8.97 12.36
C TRP A 99 23.86 -7.85 13.38
N SER A 100 24.86 -7.46 14.19
CA SER A 100 24.64 -6.53 15.30
C SER A 100 24.47 -5.09 14.81
N ALA A 101 25.16 -4.72 13.74
CA ALA A 101 25.18 -3.35 13.22
C ALA A 101 23.81 -2.89 12.68
N GLY A 102 23.06 -3.78 12.02
CA GLY A 102 21.74 -3.49 11.49
C GLY A 102 20.63 -4.17 12.28
N PHE A 103 20.47 -5.48 12.09
CA PHE A 103 19.36 -6.27 12.64
C PHE A 103 19.30 -6.21 14.18
N GLY A 104 20.43 -6.43 14.85
CA GLY A 104 20.52 -6.47 16.31
C GLY A 104 20.17 -5.14 16.98
N ALA A 105 20.56 -4.01 16.38
CA ALA A 105 20.20 -2.69 16.88
C ALA A 105 18.75 -2.30 16.53
N ALA A 106 18.28 -2.64 15.33
CA ALA A 106 16.99 -2.22 14.82
C ALA A 106 15.81 -3.03 15.38
N LEU A 107 15.99 -4.30 15.74
CA LEU A 107 14.93 -5.13 16.30
C LEU A 107 14.37 -4.57 17.63
N PRO A 108 15.18 -4.33 18.68
CA PRO A 108 14.67 -3.74 19.92
C PRO A 108 14.19 -2.29 19.72
N ALA A 109 14.87 -1.51 18.87
CA ALA A 109 14.46 -0.14 18.56
C ALA A 109 13.04 -0.08 17.96
N SER A 110 12.79 -0.88 16.93
CA SER A 110 11.51 -0.94 16.23
C SER A 110 10.42 -1.58 17.09
N TYR A 111 10.75 -2.58 17.91
CA TYR A 111 9.83 -3.16 18.89
C TYR A 111 9.35 -2.14 19.92
N ILE A 112 10.26 -1.35 20.52
CA ILE A 112 9.86 -0.29 21.45
C ILE A 112 9.09 0.81 20.73
N ALA A 113 9.52 1.20 19.52
CA ALA A 113 8.83 2.22 18.75
C ALA A 113 7.37 1.84 18.48
N ILE A 114 7.08 0.61 18.02
CA ILE A 114 5.70 0.20 17.72
C ILE A 114 4.80 0.13 18.96
N LEU A 115 5.37 -0.10 20.14
CA LEU A 115 4.61 -0.03 21.40
C LEU A 115 4.13 1.40 21.70
N ILE A 116 4.85 2.44 21.24
CA ILE A 116 4.42 3.85 21.35
C ILE A 116 3.21 4.14 20.47
N GLU A 117 3.19 3.60 19.23
CA GLU A 117 2.04 3.75 18.33
C GLU A 117 0.83 2.95 18.82
N ARG A 118 1.05 1.81 19.49
CA ARG A 118 -0.03 1.00 20.01
C ARG A 118 -0.68 1.67 21.22
N LYS A 119 -1.82 2.32 20.98
CA LYS A 119 -2.76 2.63 22.05
C LYS A 119 -3.31 1.32 22.63
N SER A 120 -2.83 0.95 23.82
CA SER A 120 -3.44 -0.05 24.70
C SER A 120 -4.97 0.16 24.72
N ARG A 121 -5.71 -0.70 24.01
CA ARG A 121 -7.17 -0.77 24.05
C ARG A 121 -7.54 -2.17 24.54
N TRP A 122 -7.52 -2.31 25.86
CA TRP A 122 -7.97 -3.49 26.61
C TRP A 122 -9.51 -3.65 26.60
N THR A 123 -10.17 -3.49 25.45
CA THR A 123 -11.63 -3.62 25.37
C THR A 123 -12.09 -4.02 23.97
N GLY A 124 -12.46 -5.30 23.81
CA GLY A 124 -13.55 -5.79 22.96
C GLY A 124 -13.57 -5.48 21.46
N THR A 125 -12.51 -4.90 20.89
CA THR A 125 -12.46 -4.56 19.45
C THR A 125 -11.22 -5.14 18.76
N LEU A 126 -10.80 -6.33 19.22
CA LEU A 126 -9.61 -7.04 18.74
C LEU A 126 -9.72 -7.43 17.26
N PHE A 127 -10.95 -7.64 16.75
CA PHE A 127 -11.20 -8.06 15.36
C PHE A 127 -11.14 -6.92 14.32
N ARG A 128 -11.32 -5.66 14.73
CA ARG A 128 -11.61 -4.56 13.78
C ARG A 128 -10.45 -3.58 13.57
N THR A 129 -9.42 -3.64 14.42
CA THR A 129 -8.29 -2.69 14.37
C THR A 129 -6.96 -3.31 13.96
N ASN A 130 -6.91 -4.63 13.75
CA ASN A 130 -5.71 -5.35 13.32
C ASN A 130 -5.51 -5.32 11.79
N LYS A 131 -5.67 -4.15 11.17
CA LYS A 131 -5.47 -3.93 9.71
C LYS A 131 -4.15 -3.22 9.38
N ASN A 132 -3.30 -2.99 10.39
CA ASN A 132 -2.16 -2.06 10.32
C ASN A 132 -0.84 -2.70 9.86
N LEU A 133 -0.74 -4.02 9.78
CA LEU A 133 0.49 -4.73 9.45
C LEU A 133 1.09 -4.30 8.09
N VAL A 134 0.22 -4.18 7.08
CA VAL A 134 0.61 -3.81 5.71
C VAL A 134 0.71 -2.30 5.54
N SER A 135 -0.02 -1.51 6.32
CA SER A 135 0.03 -0.04 6.25
C SER A 135 1.33 0.52 6.83
N ILE A 136 1.99 -0.22 7.71
CA ILE A 136 3.25 0.21 8.34
C ILE A 136 4.45 -0.20 7.47
N ILE A 137 4.45 -1.41 6.91
CA ILE A 137 5.44 -1.83 5.89
C ILE A 137 5.29 -0.98 4.61
N ASN A 138 4.06 -0.65 4.22
CA ASN A 138 3.77 0.32 3.15
C ASN A 138 3.53 1.73 3.68
N SER A 139 4.14 2.19 4.79
CA SER A 139 3.98 3.60 5.23
C SER A 139 4.63 4.64 4.30
N CYS A 140 5.21 4.22 3.17
CA CYS A 140 5.41 5.11 2.02
C CYS A 140 4.17 5.29 1.12
N GLN A 141 3.09 4.51 1.28
CA GLN A 141 1.86 4.55 0.48
C GLN A 141 0.63 4.27 1.37
N THR A 142 0.02 5.34 1.85
CA THR A 142 -1.13 5.37 2.76
C THR A 142 -2.45 4.99 2.10
N VAL A 143 -3.03 3.81 2.38
CA VAL A 143 -4.50 3.60 2.35
C VAL A 143 -4.93 2.59 3.43
N LYS A 144 -5.77 3.04 4.38
CA LYS A 144 -6.32 2.24 5.50
C LYS A 144 -7.28 1.14 4.99
N GLY A 145 -7.22 -0.05 5.58
CA GLY A 145 -7.96 -1.25 5.15
C GLY A 145 -9.49 -1.25 5.34
N ASP A 146 -10.12 -0.18 5.83
CA ASP A 146 -11.59 -0.03 5.79
C ASP A 146 -12.10 0.37 4.39
N TYR A 147 -11.23 0.97 3.58
CA TYR A 147 -11.58 1.33 2.21
C TYR A 147 -11.68 0.12 1.30
N VAL A 148 -10.86 -0.92 1.47
CA VAL A 148 -10.80 -2.06 0.53
C VAL A 148 -12.09 -2.88 0.53
N SER A 149 -12.64 -3.22 1.71
CA SER A 149 -13.91 -3.96 1.79
C SER A 149 -15.11 -3.12 1.30
N GLY A 150 -15.11 -1.80 1.53
CA GLY A 150 -16.12 -0.89 0.98
C GLY A 150 -15.98 -0.68 -0.53
N CYS A 151 -14.74 -0.58 -1.02
CA CYS A 151 -14.41 -0.37 -2.42
C CYS A 151 -14.68 -1.65 -3.23
N CYS A 152 -14.33 -2.84 -2.74
CA CYS A 152 -14.71 -4.11 -3.37
C CYS A 152 -16.24 -4.27 -3.44
N ARG A 153 -16.99 -3.90 -2.39
CA ARG A 153 -18.47 -3.89 -2.43
C ARG A 153 -19.02 -2.91 -3.46
N PHE A 154 -18.41 -1.74 -3.57
CA PHE A 154 -18.79 -0.75 -4.58
C PHE A 154 -18.46 -1.23 -6.00
N ILE A 155 -17.28 -1.84 -6.18
CA ILE A 155 -16.71 -2.31 -7.45
C ILE A 155 -17.51 -3.50 -8.01
N VAL A 156 -17.77 -4.52 -7.18
CA VAL A 156 -18.42 -5.77 -7.61
C VAL A 156 -19.94 -5.62 -7.69
N GLY A 157 -20.53 -4.79 -6.81
CA GLY A 157 -21.97 -4.59 -6.71
C GLY A 157 -22.62 -5.47 -5.63
N LYS A 158 -23.75 -5.00 -5.10
CA LYS A 158 -24.44 -5.65 -3.96
C LYS A 158 -25.05 -7.02 -4.30
N GLU A 159 -25.32 -7.28 -5.57
CA GLU A 159 -26.03 -8.48 -6.05
C GLU A 159 -25.16 -9.75 -6.04
N GLU A 160 -23.85 -9.63 -5.88
CA GLU A 160 -22.89 -10.74 -5.94
C GLU A 160 -22.36 -11.18 -4.56
N ILE A 161 -22.94 -10.65 -3.48
CA ILE A 161 -22.56 -10.99 -2.10
C ILE A 161 -23.35 -12.25 -1.68
N PRO A 162 -22.72 -13.25 -1.04
CA PRO A 162 -23.45 -14.35 -0.42
C PRO A 162 -24.37 -13.80 0.68
N THR A 163 -25.67 -14.04 0.55
CA THR A 163 -26.63 -13.76 1.62
C THR A 163 -26.40 -14.82 2.69
N HIS A 164 -25.78 -14.46 3.82
CA HIS A 164 -25.89 -15.30 5.02
C HIS A 164 -27.38 -15.44 5.37
N PRO A 165 -27.88 -16.65 5.66
CA PRO A 165 -29.27 -16.83 6.02
C PRO A 165 -29.48 -16.31 7.45
N CYS A 166 -30.01 -15.10 7.60
CA CYS A 166 -30.82 -14.76 8.76
C CYS A 166 -31.66 -13.50 8.49
N LEU A 167 -32.97 -13.66 8.72
CA LEU A 167 -34.03 -12.64 8.81
C LEU A 167 -34.53 -12.06 7.48
N ALA A 168 -35.36 -12.86 6.81
CA ALA A 168 -36.49 -12.33 6.09
C ALA A 168 -37.50 -11.76 7.10
N GLU A 169 -37.96 -10.52 6.93
CA GLU A 169 -39.35 -10.21 7.23
C GLU A 169 -39.88 -8.99 6.44
N HIS A 170 -40.93 -9.28 5.67
CA HIS A 170 -42.06 -8.49 5.20
C HIS A 170 -41.92 -7.00 4.82
N ALA A 171 -42.10 -6.74 3.51
CA ALA A 171 -43.18 -5.85 3.05
C ALA A 171 -43.59 -6.22 1.60
N HIS A 172 -44.78 -6.80 1.45
CA HIS A 172 -45.53 -6.92 0.21
C HIS A 172 -46.73 -5.97 0.29
N GLY A 173 -47.10 -5.33 -0.81
CA GLY A 173 -48.40 -4.68 -1.01
C GLY A 173 -48.52 -4.08 -2.43
N PRO A 174 -49.70 -4.13 -3.09
CA PRO A 174 -49.82 -4.35 -4.55
C PRO A 174 -50.60 -3.27 -5.34
N GLY A 175 -50.63 -3.38 -6.68
CA GLY A 175 -51.71 -2.89 -7.59
C GLY A 175 -51.38 -1.70 -8.52
N SER A 176 -51.42 -1.93 -9.85
CA SER A 176 -52.31 -1.31 -10.89
C SER A 176 -51.95 0.15 -11.28
N GLU A 177 -51.99 0.70 -12.51
CA GLU A 177 -52.74 0.41 -13.75
C GLU A 177 -52.21 1.33 -14.91
N ARG A 178 -52.28 0.84 -16.16
CA ARG A 178 -52.55 1.46 -17.49
C ARG A 178 -51.80 2.69 -18.10
N ASP A 179 -51.42 2.43 -19.38
CA ASP A 179 -51.57 3.21 -20.64
C ASP A 179 -51.01 4.63 -20.81
N ALA A 180 -50.15 4.80 -21.84
CA ALA A 180 -50.49 5.51 -23.08
C ALA A 180 -49.25 5.68 -24.00
N GLN A 181 -49.43 5.36 -25.29
CA GLN A 181 -48.52 5.64 -26.41
C GLN A 181 -49.19 6.74 -27.28
N PRO A 182 -48.45 7.67 -27.92
CA PRO A 182 -48.43 7.72 -29.40
C PRO A 182 -47.16 8.43 -29.98
N PRO A 183 -47.06 8.77 -31.29
CA PRO A 183 -47.08 7.90 -32.47
C PRO A 183 -45.82 8.07 -33.37
N ASP A 184 -45.86 7.37 -34.50
CA ASP A 184 -44.85 7.04 -35.52
C ASP A 184 -44.54 8.17 -36.52
N GLU A 185 -43.27 8.37 -36.92
CA GLU A 185 -42.88 9.09 -38.15
C GLU A 185 -41.73 8.37 -38.88
N ARG A 186 -41.96 8.12 -40.18
CA ARG A 186 -41.15 7.34 -41.14
C ARG A 186 -39.94 8.16 -41.68
N PRO A 187 -38.82 7.53 -42.09
CA PRO A 187 -37.53 8.22 -42.28
C PRO A 187 -37.24 8.69 -43.72
N GLU A 188 -36.59 9.85 -43.85
CA GLU A 188 -35.93 10.31 -45.08
C GLU A 188 -34.46 9.85 -45.16
N HIS A 189 -34.04 9.46 -46.36
CA HIS A 189 -32.73 8.90 -46.71
C HIS A 189 -31.83 9.93 -47.40
N THR A 190 -30.54 9.99 -47.04
CA THR A 190 -29.41 10.31 -47.97
C THR A 190 -28.05 9.91 -47.33
N PRO A 191 -26.96 9.71 -48.10
CA PRO A 191 -26.13 8.50 -47.96
C PRO A 191 -24.88 8.74 -47.11
N ALA A 192 -24.63 7.82 -46.18
CA ALA A 192 -23.46 7.85 -45.32
C ALA A 192 -22.25 7.17 -45.99
N SER A 193 -21.10 7.86 -45.90
CA SER A 193 -19.80 7.35 -46.27
C SER A 193 -19.43 6.07 -45.49
N ARG A 194 -18.66 5.22 -46.16
CA ARG A 194 -18.28 3.82 -45.84
C ARG A 194 -17.73 3.57 -44.42
N GLY A 195 -17.35 4.59 -43.67
CA GLY A 195 -16.92 4.50 -42.25
C GLY A 195 -18.07 4.48 -41.21
N SER A 196 -19.27 4.92 -41.59
CA SER A 196 -20.44 4.97 -40.69
C SER A 196 -21.17 3.63 -40.57
N CYS A 197 -21.02 2.75 -41.56
CA CYS A 197 -21.72 1.46 -41.63
C CYS A 197 -21.24 0.48 -40.55
N ILE A 198 -19.94 0.42 -40.27
CA ILE A 198 -19.37 -0.44 -39.23
C ILE A 198 -19.79 0.02 -37.83
N ARG A 199 -19.84 1.33 -37.58
CA ARG A 199 -20.33 1.91 -36.32
C ARG A 199 -21.84 1.71 -36.13
N ALA A 200 -22.63 1.84 -37.20
CA ALA A 200 -24.06 1.60 -37.15
C ALA A 200 -24.38 0.11 -36.95
N PHE A 201 -23.63 -0.78 -37.60
CA PHE A 201 -23.77 -2.22 -37.46
C PHE A 201 -23.35 -2.72 -36.07
N THR A 202 -22.19 -2.26 -35.56
CA THR A 202 -21.76 -2.57 -34.17
C THR A 202 -22.74 -2.03 -33.14
N ARG A 203 -23.32 -0.83 -33.34
CA ARG A 203 -24.34 -0.27 -32.44
C ARG A 203 -25.64 -1.10 -32.47
N LYS A 204 -26.12 -1.51 -33.65
CA LYS A 204 -27.28 -2.41 -33.79
C LYS A 204 -27.03 -3.78 -33.17
N LEU A 205 -25.83 -4.33 -33.33
CA LEU A 205 -25.45 -5.62 -32.74
C LEU A 205 -25.37 -5.53 -31.20
N LEU A 206 -24.80 -4.44 -30.68
CA LEU A 206 -24.71 -4.19 -29.24
C LEU A 206 -26.10 -4.04 -28.61
N ASP A 207 -27.00 -3.30 -29.27
CA ASP A 207 -28.38 -3.10 -28.82
C ASP A 207 -29.20 -4.40 -28.89
N SER A 208 -28.99 -5.22 -29.92
CA SER A 208 -29.64 -6.52 -30.08
C SER A 208 -29.21 -7.50 -28.98
N ILE A 209 -27.90 -7.60 -28.70
CA ILE A 209 -27.33 -8.48 -27.67
C ILE A 209 -27.68 -8.01 -26.25
N CYS A 210 -27.71 -6.70 -26.00
CA CYS A 210 -28.07 -6.16 -24.68
C CYS A 210 -29.56 -6.36 -24.37
N LYS A 211 -30.46 -6.24 -25.36
CA LYS A 211 -31.92 -6.35 -25.17
C LYS A 211 -32.44 -7.80 -25.22
N HIS A 212 -31.88 -8.67 -26.07
CA HIS A 212 -32.34 -10.05 -26.24
C HIS A 212 -31.32 -11.10 -25.76
N GLY A 213 -30.38 -10.70 -24.91
CA GLY A 213 -29.32 -11.56 -24.42
C GLY A 213 -29.81 -12.70 -23.51
N PRO A 214 -29.02 -13.79 -23.40
CA PRO A 214 -29.42 -14.94 -22.61
C PRO A 214 -29.37 -14.67 -21.10
N ARG A 215 -30.27 -15.33 -20.37
CA ARG A 215 -30.42 -15.21 -18.92
C ARG A 215 -30.58 -16.58 -18.28
N HIS A 216 -30.03 -16.72 -17.08
CA HIS A 216 -30.10 -17.96 -16.31
C HIS A 216 -30.78 -17.76 -14.97
N ARG A 217 -31.54 -18.77 -14.55
CA ARG A 217 -32.41 -18.72 -13.35
C ARG A 217 -31.62 -18.53 -12.07
N CYS A 218 -30.41 -19.08 -11.98
CA CYS A 218 -29.53 -18.96 -10.81
C CYS A 218 -28.82 -17.60 -10.71
N CYS A 219 -28.98 -16.70 -11.70
CA CYS A 219 -28.39 -15.38 -11.66
C CYS A 219 -29.29 -14.38 -10.92
N LYS A 220 -28.72 -13.65 -9.96
CA LYS A 220 -29.43 -12.70 -9.09
C LYS A 220 -29.81 -11.37 -9.74
N HIS A 221 -29.37 -11.11 -10.98
CA HIS A 221 -29.64 -9.84 -11.67
C HIS A 221 -31.06 -9.85 -12.25
N HIS A 222 -32.00 -9.23 -11.53
CA HIS A 222 -33.44 -9.36 -11.85
C HIS A 222 -33.91 -8.59 -13.09
N GLN A 223 -33.23 -7.50 -13.47
CA GLN A 223 -33.66 -6.60 -14.57
C GLN A 223 -32.78 -6.67 -15.82
N ASP A 224 -31.55 -7.18 -15.71
CA ASP A 224 -30.56 -7.18 -16.80
C ASP A 224 -30.32 -8.62 -17.32
N ASN A 225 -29.98 -8.76 -18.61
CA ASN A 225 -29.43 -10.01 -19.19
C ASN A 225 -27.98 -10.22 -18.73
N CYS A 226 -27.45 -11.45 -18.74
CA CYS A 226 -26.09 -11.74 -18.24
C CYS A 226 -25.01 -10.89 -18.94
N ILE A 227 -25.13 -10.72 -20.26
CA ILE A 227 -24.20 -9.91 -21.06
C ILE A 227 -24.34 -8.42 -20.72
N SER A 228 -25.58 -7.92 -20.66
CA SER A 228 -25.86 -6.53 -20.28
C SER A 228 -25.32 -6.21 -18.88
N TYR A 229 -25.46 -7.15 -17.94
CA TYR A 229 -24.94 -7.05 -16.58
C TYR A 229 -23.40 -6.88 -16.55
N CYS A 230 -22.69 -7.64 -17.38
CA CYS A 230 -21.23 -7.54 -17.53
C CYS A 230 -20.81 -6.21 -18.16
N VAL A 231 -21.43 -5.83 -19.29
CA VAL A 231 -21.11 -4.60 -20.03
C VAL A 231 -21.41 -3.34 -19.21
N LYS A 232 -22.57 -3.29 -18.54
CA LYS A 232 -22.95 -2.18 -17.66
C LYS A 232 -21.99 -2.07 -16.47
N GLY A 233 -21.56 -3.20 -15.91
CA GLY A 233 -20.50 -3.26 -14.90
C GLY A 233 -19.17 -2.70 -15.40
N PHE A 234 -18.74 -3.12 -16.59
CA PHE A 234 -17.53 -2.62 -17.25
C PHE A 234 -17.56 -1.11 -17.43
N ILE A 235 -18.59 -0.57 -18.09
CA ILE A 235 -18.69 0.86 -18.43
C ILE A 235 -18.69 1.72 -17.16
N ARG A 236 -19.47 1.31 -16.14
CA ARG A 236 -19.54 2.02 -14.86
C ARG A 236 -18.16 2.10 -14.19
N MET A 237 -17.45 0.99 -14.07
CA MET A 237 -16.19 0.94 -13.34
C MET A 237 -15.01 1.49 -14.13
N PHE A 238 -15.05 1.34 -15.45
CA PHE A 238 -14.13 2.02 -16.36
C PHE A 238 -14.24 3.53 -16.23
N SER A 239 -15.47 4.07 -16.20
CA SER A 239 -15.71 5.51 -16.08
C SER A 239 -15.23 6.06 -14.75
N VAL A 240 -15.45 5.32 -13.65
CA VAL A 240 -14.93 5.68 -12.32
C VAL A 240 -13.40 5.68 -12.31
N GLY A 241 -12.75 4.64 -12.84
CA GLY A 241 -11.30 4.55 -12.91
C GLY A 241 -10.67 5.67 -13.73
N TYR A 242 -11.27 5.97 -14.89
CA TYR A 242 -10.87 7.07 -15.75
C TYR A 242 -10.98 8.42 -15.02
N LEU A 243 -12.12 8.68 -14.38
CA LEU A 243 -12.36 9.93 -13.64
C LEU A 243 -11.36 10.11 -12.49
N ILE A 244 -11.07 9.05 -11.72
CA ILE A 244 -10.07 9.10 -10.64
C ILE A 244 -8.71 9.50 -11.20
N GLN A 245 -8.29 8.90 -12.33
CA GLN A 245 -6.97 9.17 -12.90
C GLN A 245 -6.86 10.58 -13.49
N CYS A 246 -7.94 11.08 -14.08
CA CYS A 246 -8.05 12.50 -14.45
C CYS A 246 -7.92 13.40 -13.21
N CYS A 247 -8.70 13.15 -12.16
CA CYS A 247 -8.68 13.94 -10.93
C CYS A 247 -7.32 13.94 -10.21
N LEU A 248 -6.54 12.87 -10.29
CA LEU A 248 -5.20 12.81 -9.67
C LEU A 248 -4.14 13.61 -10.45
N LYS A 249 -4.27 13.76 -11.77
CA LYS A 249 -3.32 14.50 -12.62
C LYS A 249 -3.69 15.98 -12.80
N VAL A 250 -4.96 16.33 -12.62
CA VAL A 250 -5.44 17.71 -12.72
C VAL A 250 -4.74 18.67 -11.73
N PRO A 251 -4.50 18.34 -10.44
CA PRO A 251 -3.84 19.26 -9.51
C PRO A 251 -2.42 19.65 -9.92
N SER A 252 -1.63 18.71 -10.45
CA SER A 252 -0.30 18.99 -11.01
C SER A 252 -0.36 19.81 -12.30
N ALA A 253 -1.43 19.64 -13.08
CA ALA A 253 -1.65 20.36 -14.34
C ALA A 253 -2.41 21.68 -14.16
N PHE A 254 -3.06 21.93 -13.02
CA PHE A 254 -3.91 23.11 -12.78
C PHE A 254 -3.11 24.41 -12.88
N ARG A 255 -1.87 24.40 -12.39
CA ARG A 255 -0.92 25.51 -12.59
C ARG A 255 -0.58 25.78 -14.07
N GLN A 256 -0.59 24.75 -14.91
CA GLN A 256 -0.31 24.83 -16.35
C GLN A 256 -1.58 25.05 -17.21
N ALA A 257 -2.75 24.67 -16.68
CA ALA A 257 -4.04 24.78 -17.35
C ALA A 257 -4.45 26.25 -17.57
N PHE A 258 -4.12 27.14 -16.63
CA PHE A 258 -4.36 28.58 -16.78
C PHE A 258 -3.45 29.26 -17.82
N THR A 259 -2.31 28.65 -18.16
CA THR A 259 -1.36 29.26 -19.11
C THR A 259 -1.54 28.71 -20.53
N LYS A 260 -1.97 27.45 -20.73
CA LYS A 260 -2.28 26.88 -22.07
C LYS A 260 -3.41 25.82 -22.02
N PRO A 261 -4.66 26.16 -22.36
CA PRO A 261 -5.81 25.23 -22.27
C PRO A 261 -5.77 24.08 -23.30
N SER A 262 -5.11 24.25 -24.44
CA SER A 262 -5.00 23.21 -25.48
C SER A 262 -4.22 21.97 -25.03
N ARG A 263 -3.30 22.11 -24.07
CA ARG A 263 -2.58 20.97 -23.48
C ARG A 263 -3.44 20.14 -22.52
N LEU A 264 -4.52 20.70 -21.97
CA LEU A 264 -5.40 20.01 -21.04
C LEU A 264 -6.16 18.85 -21.70
N LEU A 265 -6.69 19.07 -22.91
CA LEU A 265 -7.43 18.05 -23.67
C LEU A 265 -6.52 16.87 -24.04
N TRP A 266 -5.27 17.17 -24.43
CA TRP A 266 -4.25 16.17 -24.72
C TRP A 266 -3.81 15.42 -23.45
N LEU A 267 -3.73 16.10 -22.30
CA LEU A 267 -3.42 15.49 -21.01
C LEU A 267 -4.52 14.54 -20.51
N LEU A 268 -5.79 14.86 -20.82
CA LEU A 268 -6.94 13.99 -20.54
C LEU A 268 -6.93 12.75 -21.45
N TYR A 269 -6.55 12.91 -22.72
CA TYR A 269 -6.38 11.81 -23.68
C TYR A 269 -5.00 11.12 -23.60
N ASN A 270 -4.40 11.06 -22.41
CA ASN A 270 -3.15 10.33 -22.24
C ASN A 270 -3.43 8.84 -22.00
N LYS A 271 -2.71 7.95 -22.69
CA LYS A 271 -2.85 6.48 -22.59
C LYS A 271 -2.78 5.98 -21.14
N GLU A 272 -2.03 6.66 -20.30
CA GLU A 272 -1.93 6.34 -18.87
C GLU A 272 -3.28 6.47 -18.14
N ASN A 273 -4.14 7.43 -18.51
CA ASN A 273 -5.44 7.65 -17.86
C ASN A 273 -6.45 6.54 -18.14
N PHE A 274 -6.21 5.77 -19.20
CA PHE A 274 -7.02 4.62 -19.58
C PHE A 274 -6.65 3.36 -18.81
N GLN A 275 -5.43 3.28 -18.24
CA GLN A 275 -4.94 2.04 -17.61
C GLN A 275 -5.73 1.68 -16.35
N LEU A 276 -6.04 2.65 -15.48
CA LEU A 276 -6.83 2.39 -14.27
C LEU A 276 -8.28 2.05 -14.61
N GLY A 277 -8.86 2.76 -15.58
CA GLY A 277 -10.20 2.46 -16.09
C GLY A 277 -10.29 1.06 -16.71
N ALA A 278 -9.34 0.71 -17.58
CA ALA A 278 -9.27 -0.62 -18.21
C ALA A 278 -9.11 -1.73 -17.16
N PHE A 279 -8.26 -1.53 -16.15
CA PHE A 279 -8.13 -2.46 -15.02
C PHE A 279 -9.46 -2.65 -14.27
N LEU A 280 -10.06 -1.58 -13.76
CA LEU A 280 -11.28 -1.68 -12.94
C LEU A 280 -12.48 -2.21 -13.75
N GLY A 281 -12.65 -1.75 -14.98
CA GLY A 281 -13.70 -2.19 -15.88
C GLY A 281 -13.56 -3.69 -16.22
N SER A 282 -12.37 -4.12 -16.65
CA SER A 282 -12.13 -5.52 -17.01
C SER A 282 -12.19 -6.44 -15.80
N PHE A 283 -11.69 -6.03 -14.62
CA PHE A 283 -11.82 -6.79 -13.38
C PHE A 283 -13.28 -7.15 -13.10
N VAL A 284 -14.18 -6.16 -13.15
CA VAL A 284 -15.61 -6.36 -12.86
C VAL A 284 -16.31 -7.15 -13.94
N SER A 285 -15.98 -6.92 -15.21
CA SER A 285 -16.56 -7.67 -16.33
C SER A 285 -16.18 -9.14 -16.27
N ILE A 286 -14.88 -9.45 -16.06
CA ILE A 286 -14.39 -10.83 -15.96
C ILE A 286 -14.98 -11.51 -14.73
N TYR A 287 -15.02 -10.83 -13.58
CA TYR A 287 -15.64 -11.38 -12.37
C TYR A 287 -17.10 -11.78 -12.60
N LYS A 288 -17.92 -10.83 -13.06
CA LYS A 288 -19.35 -11.06 -13.30
C LYS A 288 -19.59 -12.10 -14.39
N GLY A 289 -18.85 -12.01 -15.50
CA GLY A 289 -18.95 -12.96 -16.60
C GLY A 289 -18.60 -14.38 -16.17
N THR A 290 -17.53 -14.55 -15.40
CA THR A 290 -17.13 -15.86 -14.86
C THR A 290 -18.15 -16.38 -13.85
N SER A 291 -18.65 -15.55 -12.94
CA SER A 291 -19.70 -15.94 -11.98
C SER A 291 -20.98 -16.38 -12.69
N CYS A 292 -21.44 -15.65 -13.71
CA CYS A 292 -22.57 -16.05 -14.54
C CYS A 292 -22.29 -17.37 -15.27
N LEU A 293 -21.11 -17.53 -15.87
CA LEU A 293 -20.73 -18.76 -16.59
C LEU A 293 -20.69 -19.99 -15.66
N LEU A 294 -20.12 -19.85 -14.46
CA LEU A 294 -20.08 -20.93 -13.46
C LEU A 294 -21.49 -21.30 -12.97
N ARG A 295 -22.37 -20.31 -12.76
CA ARG A 295 -23.78 -20.54 -12.44
C ARG A 295 -24.53 -21.26 -13.56
N TRP A 296 -24.21 -20.97 -14.82
CA TRP A 296 -24.75 -21.68 -15.99
C TRP A 296 -24.29 -23.14 -16.01
N MET A 297 -22.99 -23.38 -15.81
CA MET A 297 -22.44 -24.75 -15.91
C MET A 297 -22.88 -25.63 -14.74
N ARG A 298 -22.91 -25.11 -13.51
CA ARG A 298 -23.22 -25.90 -12.30
C ARG A 298 -24.68 -25.81 -11.86
N ASN A 299 -25.50 -24.95 -12.45
CA ASN A 299 -26.89 -24.69 -12.03
C ASN A 299 -27.06 -24.37 -10.54
N LEU A 300 -26.01 -23.86 -9.89
CA LEU A 300 -25.94 -23.60 -8.46
C LEU A 300 -25.29 -22.22 -8.20
N ASP A 301 -25.61 -21.59 -7.07
CA ASP A 301 -24.92 -20.41 -6.57
C ASP A 301 -24.10 -20.81 -5.33
N ASP A 302 -22.78 -20.84 -5.49
CA ASP A 302 -21.82 -21.38 -4.51
C ASP A 302 -20.70 -20.34 -4.29
N GLU A 303 -20.17 -20.27 -3.07
CA GLU A 303 -19.08 -19.35 -2.72
C GLU A 303 -17.80 -19.64 -3.52
N LEU A 304 -17.61 -20.89 -3.93
CA LEU A 304 -16.48 -21.30 -4.79
C LEU A 304 -16.50 -20.60 -6.15
N HIS A 305 -17.67 -20.19 -6.65
CA HIS A 305 -17.75 -19.42 -7.88
C HIS A 305 -17.13 -18.03 -7.73
N ALA A 306 -17.33 -17.38 -6.59
CA ALA A 306 -16.72 -16.08 -6.28
C ALA A 306 -15.19 -16.19 -6.18
N LEU A 307 -14.66 -17.31 -5.67
CA LEU A 307 -13.22 -17.56 -5.60
C LEU A 307 -12.60 -17.67 -7.00
N ILE A 308 -13.17 -18.51 -7.87
CA ILE A 308 -12.67 -18.71 -9.25
C ILE A 308 -12.82 -17.41 -10.07
N ALA A 309 -13.98 -16.75 -9.96
CA ALA A 309 -14.22 -15.47 -10.62
C ALA A 309 -13.24 -14.39 -10.16
N GLY A 310 -12.92 -14.33 -8.86
CA GLY A 310 -11.91 -13.42 -8.32
C GLY A 310 -10.51 -13.69 -8.85
N PHE A 311 -10.12 -14.96 -8.94
CA PHE A 311 -8.81 -15.36 -9.48
C PHE A 311 -8.67 -14.97 -10.96
N LEU A 312 -9.66 -15.30 -11.79
CA LEU A 312 -9.66 -14.94 -13.21
C LEU A 312 -9.74 -13.43 -13.42
N ALA A 313 -10.53 -12.72 -12.61
CA ALA A 313 -10.57 -11.26 -12.64
C ALA A 313 -9.22 -10.62 -12.30
N GLY A 314 -8.37 -11.29 -11.53
CA GLY A 314 -7.00 -10.86 -11.22
C GLY A 314 -6.12 -10.63 -12.46
N ILE A 315 -6.40 -11.32 -13.57
CA ILE A 315 -5.70 -11.15 -14.86
C ILE A 315 -5.84 -9.69 -15.37
N SER A 316 -6.89 -8.98 -15.00
CA SER A 316 -7.04 -7.55 -15.31
C SER A 316 -5.87 -6.68 -14.83
N MET A 317 -5.09 -7.10 -13.82
CA MET A 317 -3.92 -6.36 -13.36
C MET A 317 -2.86 -6.15 -14.46
N PHE A 318 -2.85 -6.95 -15.53
CA PHE A 318 -1.95 -6.70 -16.65
C PHE A 318 -2.18 -5.35 -17.33
N PHE A 319 -3.39 -4.77 -17.23
CA PHE A 319 -3.69 -3.43 -17.73
C PHE A 319 -3.09 -2.32 -16.85
N TYR A 320 -2.95 -2.56 -15.54
CA TYR A 320 -2.38 -1.60 -14.59
C TYR A 320 -1.23 -2.24 -13.81
N LYS A 321 -0.04 -2.20 -14.42
CA LYS A 321 1.17 -2.82 -13.87
C LYS A 321 1.75 -1.95 -12.74
N SER A 322 1.38 -2.28 -11.50
CA SER A 322 1.97 -1.66 -10.31
C SER A 322 2.33 -2.72 -9.28
N THR A 323 3.63 -2.94 -9.08
CA THR A 323 4.16 -3.87 -8.07
C THR A 323 3.68 -3.49 -6.66
N SER A 324 3.61 -2.19 -6.36
CA SER A 324 3.05 -1.67 -5.11
C SER A 324 1.62 -2.16 -4.83
N ILE A 325 0.72 -2.05 -5.82
CA ILE A 325 -0.69 -2.44 -5.64
C ILE A 325 -0.84 -3.96 -5.62
N SER A 326 -0.09 -4.67 -6.45
CA SER A 326 -0.07 -6.13 -6.46
C SER A 326 0.40 -6.69 -5.12
N MET A 327 1.53 -6.20 -4.60
CA MET A 327 2.07 -6.61 -3.30
C MET A 327 1.10 -6.28 -2.15
N TYR A 328 0.44 -5.11 -2.20
CA TYR A 328 -0.58 -4.74 -1.21
C TYR A 328 -1.77 -5.71 -1.23
N LEU A 329 -2.32 -5.99 -2.41
CA LEU A 329 -3.48 -6.88 -2.57
C LEU A 329 -3.13 -8.32 -2.20
N PHE A 330 -1.94 -8.80 -2.58
CA PHE A 330 -1.43 -10.10 -2.17
C PHE A 330 -1.29 -10.19 -0.64
N SER A 331 -0.69 -9.18 -0.01
CA SER A 331 -0.55 -9.17 1.45
C SER A 331 -1.91 -9.13 2.15
N LYS A 332 -2.90 -8.42 1.60
CA LYS A 332 -4.28 -8.44 2.11
C LYS A 332 -5.02 -9.76 1.89
N LEU A 333 -4.71 -10.47 0.81
CA LEU A 333 -5.21 -11.83 0.59
C LEU A 333 -4.67 -12.76 1.69
N VAL A 334 -3.36 -12.75 1.94
CA VAL A 334 -2.73 -13.57 3.00
C VAL A 334 -3.31 -13.24 4.38
N GLU A 335 -3.46 -11.95 4.71
CA GLU A 335 -4.10 -11.50 5.96
C GLU A 335 -5.53 -12.05 6.10
N THR A 336 -6.33 -11.96 5.03
CA THR A 336 -7.72 -12.44 5.03
C THR A 336 -7.80 -13.96 5.15
N MET A 337 -6.92 -14.69 4.45
CA MET A 337 -6.85 -16.16 4.52
C MET A 337 -6.46 -16.64 5.92
N TYR A 338 -5.51 -15.98 6.56
CA TYR A 338 -5.10 -16.28 7.92
C TYR A 338 -6.26 -16.12 8.91
N PHE A 339 -6.98 -14.99 8.88
CA PHE A 339 -8.12 -14.78 9.78
C PHE A 339 -9.28 -15.72 9.50
N LYS A 340 -9.61 -16.00 8.22
CA LYS A 340 -10.61 -17.03 7.89
C LYS A 340 -10.20 -18.42 8.38
N GLY A 341 -8.92 -18.76 8.32
CA GLY A 341 -8.43 -20.04 8.84
C GLY A 341 -8.46 -20.13 10.36
N ILE A 342 -8.32 -19.01 11.08
CA ILE A 342 -8.57 -18.94 12.54
C ILE A 342 -10.06 -19.14 12.84
N GLU A 343 -10.95 -18.47 12.11
CA GLU A 343 -12.42 -18.64 12.26
C GLU A 343 -12.84 -20.09 12.00
N ALA A 344 -12.19 -20.77 11.05
CA ALA A 344 -12.41 -22.18 10.76
C ALA A 344 -11.72 -23.15 11.75
N GLY A 345 -11.07 -22.64 12.81
CA GLY A 345 -10.38 -23.44 13.82
C GLY A 345 -9.10 -24.15 13.34
N ARG A 346 -8.56 -23.78 12.17
CA ARG A 346 -7.39 -24.45 11.55
C ARG A 346 -6.05 -23.84 11.93
N PHE A 347 -6.02 -22.57 12.34
CA PHE A 347 -4.79 -21.88 12.73
C PHE A 347 -4.88 -21.29 14.14
N PRO A 348 -3.78 -21.31 14.92
CA PRO A 348 -3.74 -20.64 16.21
C PRO A 348 -3.69 -19.12 16.05
N TYR A 349 -4.35 -18.39 16.96
CA TYR A 349 -4.23 -16.94 17.04
C TYR A 349 -2.99 -16.55 17.86
N PHE A 350 -2.02 -15.92 17.21
CA PHE A 350 -0.84 -15.39 17.89
C PHE A 350 -1.08 -13.94 18.37
N PRO A 351 -1.11 -13.70 19.70
CA PRO A 351 -1.18 -12.34 20.23
C PRO A 351 0.07 -11.57 19.81
N HIS A 352 -0.09 -10.29 19.44
CA HIS A 352 1.04 -9.39 19.14
C HIS A 352 1.90 -9.78 17.92
N ALA A 353 1.44 -10.73 17.08
CA ALA A 353 2.15 -11.12 15.86
C ALA A 353 2.43 -9.92 14.94
N ASP A 354 1.52 -8.94 14.93
CA ASP A 354 1.68 -7.69 14.19
C ASP A 354 2.89 -6.86 14.66
N THR A 355 3.14 -6.82 15.98
CA THR A 355 4.33 -6.19 16.57
C THR A 355 5.60 -6.87 16.11
N VAL A 356 5.63 -8.20 16.19
CA VAL A 356 6.82 -9.01 15.91
C VAL A 356 7.18 -8.91 14.43
N ILE A 357 6.19 -9.07 13.55
CA ILE A 357 6.37 -8.94 12.10
C ILE A 357 6.86 -7.53 11.74
N TYR A 358 6.31 -6.48 12.37
CA TYR A 358 6.82 -5.13 12.16
C TYR A 358 8.29 -4.97 12.60
N ALA A 359 8.62 -5.45 13.81
CA ALA A 359 9.97 -5.31 14.34
C ALA A 359 11.00 -6.07 13.49
N VAL A 360 10.69 -7.32 13.11
CA VAL A 360 11.57 -8.15 12.26
C VAL A 360 11.70 -7.56 10.86
N SER A 361 10.61 -7.14 10.22
CA SER A 361 10.67 -6.52 8.88
C SER A 361 11.46 -5.22 8.87
N THR A 362 11.28 -4.38 9.89
CA THR A 362 12.07 -3.16 10.05
C THR A 362 13.54 -3.48 10.29
N ALA A 363 13.84 -4.47 11.12
CA ALA A 363 15.21 -4.90 11.38
C ALA A 363 15.93 -5.39 10.11
N ILE A 364 15.23 -6.12 9.24
CA ILE A 364 15.75 -6.53 7.92
C ILE A 364 16.02 -5.31 7.04
N CYS A 365 15.11 -4.33 6.99
CA CYS A 365 15.31 -3.10 6.23
C CYS A 365 16.52 -2.30 6.71
N PHE A 366 16.76 -2.21 8.02
CA PHE A 366 17.95 -1.57 8.58
C PHE A 366 19.22 -2.38 8.32
N GLN A 367 19.16 -3.70 8.37
CA GLN A 367 20.28 -4.56 7.96
C GLN A 367 20.69 -4.29 6.51
N ALA A 368 19.72 -4.24 5.59
CA ALA A 368 19.98 -3.86 4.21
C ALA A 368 20.49 -2.42 4.09
N ALA A 369 19.95 -1.47 4.84
CA ALA A 369 20.41 -0.07 4.81
C ALA A 369 21.85 0.14 5.32
N VAL A 370 22.34 -0.76 6.18
CA VAL A 370 23.72 -0.74 6.67
C VAL A 370 24.65 -1.49 5.72
N MET A 371 24.30 -2.70 5.32
CA MET A 371 25.20 -3.63 4.61
C MET A 371 25.07 -3.63 3.09
N GLU A 372 23.86 -3.42 2.56
CA GLU A 372 23.53 -3.62 1.14
C GLU A 372 22.56 -2.55 0.64
N VAL A 373 23.00 -1.28 0.66
CA VAL A 373 22.15 -0.14 0.26
C VAL A 373 21.63 -0.30 -1.18
N GLN A 374 22.39 -0.99 -2.04
CA GLN A 374 22.01 -1.35 -3.41
C GLN A 374 20.69 -2.13 -3.51
N ASN A 375 20.37 -2.96 -2.51
CA ASN A 375 19.15 -3.76 -2.48
C ASN A 375 17.95 -2.99 -1.93
N LEU A 376 18.17 -1.76 -1.47
CA LEU A 376 17.14 -0.93 -0.84
C LEU A 376 16.42 -0.07 -1.87
N ARG A 377 15.10 0.06 -1.74
CA ARG A 377 14.31 0.92 -2.61
C ARG A 377 14.83 2.38 -2.54
N PRO A 378 15.14 3.05 -3.66
CA PRO A 378 15.73 4.40 -3.63
C PRO A 378 14.90 5.45 -2.89
N SER A 379 13.57 5.32 -2.89
CA SER A 379 12.69 6.21 -2.13
C SER A 379 12.83 6.03 -0.62
N TYR A 380 13.05 4.79 -0.16
CA TYR A 380 13.25 4.49 1.25
C TYR A 380 14.63 4.96 1.72
N TRP A 381 15.67 4.78 0.89
CA TRP A 381 16.99 5.36 1.16
C TRP A 381 16.94 6.90 1.31
N LYS A 382 16.29 7.60 0.38
CA LYS A 382 16.07 9.06 0.48
C LYS A 382 15.29 9.45 1.73
N PHE A 383 14.34 8.61 2.15
CA PHE A 383 13.59 8.82 3.39
C PHE A 383 14.49 8.70 4.62
N LEU A 384 15.32 7.65 4.72
CA LEU A 384 16.30 7.49 5.81
C LEU A 384 17.28 8.65 5.90
N LEU A 385 17.80 9.12 4.75
CA LEU A 385 18.66 10.29 4.71
C LEU A 385 17.94 11.56 5.18
N ARG A 386 16.68 11.75 4.79
CA ARG A 386 15.89 12.89 5.25
C ARG A 386 15.69 12.84 6.77
N LEU A 387 15.28 11.67 7.29
CA LEU A 387 15.04 11.44 8.72
C LEU A 387 16.29 11.70 9.57
N THR A 388 17.45 11.27 9.08
CA THR A 388 18.73 11.40 9.78
C THR A 388 19.49 12.69 9.47
N LYS A 389 18.92 13.60 8.66
CA LYS A 389 19.59 14.81 8.16
C LYS A 389 20.91 14.51 7.44
N GLY A 390 20.93 13.44 6.64
CA GLY A 390 22.09 12.98 5.87
C GLY A 390 23.09 12.15 6.65
N ARG A 391 22.96 12.05 7.98
CA ARG A 391 23.96 11.40 8.84
C ARG A 391 24.11 9.90 8.58
N PHE A 392 23.06 9.22 8.14
CA PHE A 392 23.15 7.79 7.79
C PHE A 392 24.09 7.51 6.60
N ALA A 393 24.39 8.51 5.76
CA ALA A 393 25.39 8.41 4.71
C ALA A 393 26.83 8.50 5.26
N LEU A 394 27.03 9.08 6.45
CA LEU A 394 28.35 9.30 7.05
C LEU A 394 28.92 8.07 7.75
N MET A 395 28.19 6.95 7.79
CA MET A 395 28.71 5.69 8.33
C MET A 395 29.95 5.23 7.53
N ASN A 396 30.94 4.69 8.24
CA ASN A 396 32.16 4.16 7.63
C ASN A 396 31.90 2.80 6.97
N ARG A 397 31.41 2.81 5.73
CA ARG A 397 31.04 1.58 5.02
C ARG A 397 32.23 0.78 4.50
N LYS A 398 33.39 1.41 4.29
CA LYS A 398 34.62 0.71 3.88
C LYS A 398 35.00 -0.39 4.87
N VAL A 399 34.86 -0.09 6.16
CA VAL A 399 35.09 -1.04 7.24
C VAL A 399 34.11 -2.23 7.21
N LEU A 400 32.89 -2.04 6.70
CA LEU A 400 31.89 -3.11 6.61
C LEU A 400 32.15 -4.08 5.45
N ASP A 401 32.96 -3.70 4.46
CA ASP A 401 33.24 -4.53 3.28
C ASP A 401 33.98 -5.84 3.64
N VAL A 402 34.60 -5.90 4.81
CA VAL A 402 35.17 -7.12 5.41
C VAL A 402 34.15 -8.28 5.47
N PHE A 403 32.86 -7.96 5.57
CA PHE A 403 31.78 -8.94 5.57
C PHE A 403 31.39 -9.45 4.18
N GLY A 404 31.95 -8.88 3.10
CA GLY A 404 31.70 -9.30 1.71
C GLY A 404 30.38 -8.79 1.13
N THR A 405 29.77 -7.75 1.72
CA THR A 405 28.45 -7.20 1.29
C THR A 405 28.56 -6.03 0.32
N GLU A 406 29.79 -5.62 -0.05
CA GLU A 406 30.07 -4.43 -0.87
C GLU A 406 29.34 -3.17 -0.37
N ALA A 407 29.32 -2.96 0.95
CA ALA A 407 28.59 -1.86 1.58
C ALA A 407 29.04 -0.49 1.07
N SER A 408 30.33 -0.31 0.73
CA SER A 408 30.87 0.96 0.25
C SER A 408 30.59 1.28 -1.22
N LYS A 409 30.08 0.32 -2.02
CA LYS A 409 30.01 0.38 -3.50
C LYS A 409 29.41 1.68 -4.07
N HIS A 410 28.38 2.22 -3.43
CA HIS A 410 27.67 3.44 -3.89
C HIS A 410 28.03 4.71 -3.11
N PHE A 411 29.05 4.67 -2.25
CA PHE A 411 29.46 5.77 -1.38
C PHE A 411 30.81 6.38 -1.78
N GLY A 412 31.37 5.96 -2.93
CA GLY A 412 32.68 6.39 -3.41
C GLY A 412 33.78 6.13 -2.39
N ASP A 413 34.86 6.91 -2.46
CA ASP A 413 35.98 6.83 -1.52
C ASP A 413 35.73 7.61 -0.22
N PHE A 414 34.51 7.60 0.30
CA PHE A 414 34.21 8.26 1.56
C PHE A 414 34.99 7.63 2.72
N THR A 415 35.85 8.42 3.34
CA THR A 415 36.54 8.11 4.60
C THR A 415 36.17 9.18 5.63
N PRO A 416 35.60 8.81 6.79
CA PRO A 416 35.23 9.78 7.81
C PRO A 416 36.48 10.46 8.40
N LYS A 417 36.39 11.76 8.68
CA LYS A 417 37.40 12.49 9.44
C LYS A 417 37.16 12.25 10.93
N LEU A 418 37.92 11.36 11.53
CA LEU A 418 37.79 10.95 12.93
C LEU A 418 38.79 11.70 13.82
N ASP A 419 38.38 12.07 15.02
CA ASP A 419 39.29 12.64 16.04
C ASP A 419 40.15 11.51 16.63
N PRO A 420 41.49 11.55 16.47
CA PRO A 420 42.39 10.49 16.92
C PRO A 420 42.27 10.16 18.42
N ARG A 421 41.78 11.09 19.25
CA ARG A 421 41.61 10.88 20.69
C ARG A 421 40.53 9.84 21.04
N TYR A 422 39.62 9.55 20.10
CA TYR A 422 38.47 8.67 20.33
C TYR A 422 38.48 7.42 19.41
N VAL A 423 39.62 7.17 18.77
CA VAL A 423 39.86 6.08 17.84
C VAL A 423 40.55 4.92 18.60
N LEU A 424 40.03 3.71 18.44
CA LEU A 424 40.58 2.47 18.97
C LEU A 424 41.59 1.82 18.00
N CYS A 425 41.40 2.00 16.69
CA CYS A 425 42.29 1.45 15.66
C CYS A 425 42.71 2.53 14.65
N PRO A 426 44.02 2.78 14.43
CA PRO A 426 44.48 3.70 13.39
C PRO A 426 43.93 3.30 12.01
N ILE A 427 43.59 4.30 11.19
CA ILE A 427 42.89 4.14 9.90
C ILE A 427 43.71 3.36 8.85
N ASP A 428 45.03 3.23 9.05
CA ASP A 428 45.99 2.70 8.06
C ASP A 428 46.47 1.26 8.31
N MET A 429 45.85 0.49 9.21
CA MET A 429 46.19 -0.92 9.40
C MET A 429 45.12 -1.81 8.79
N ASP A 430 45.48 -2.54 7.73
CA ASP A 430 44.75 -3.73 7.28
C ASP A 430 44.58 -4.66 8.50
N VAL A 431 43.40 -4.64 9.08
CA VAL A 431 43.06 -5.50 10.21
C VAL A 431 43.08 -6.94 9.69
N GLN A 432 44.14 -7.68 9.99
CA GLN A 432 44.12 -9.13 9.83
C GLN A 432 43.08 -9.69 10.80
N LEU A 433 41.95 -10.16 10.24
CA LEU A 433 40.92 -10.87 11.01
C LEU A 433 41.48 -12.25 11.41
N GLY A 434 41.75 -12.41 12.70
CA GLY A 434 41.91 -13.71 13.37
C GLY A 434 40.57 -14.31 13.78
#